data_AF-A0A7M1AYF0-F1
#
_entry.id   AF-A0A7M1AYF0-F1
#
_cell.length_a   1.000
_cell.length_b   1.000
_cell.length_c   1.000
_cell.angle_alpha   90.00
_cell.angle_beta   90.00
_cell.angle_gamma   90.00
#
_symmetry.space_group_name_H-M   'P 1'
#
loop_
_entity.id
_entity.type
_entity.pdbx_description
1 polymer ?
#
loop_
_entity_poly.entity_id
_entity_poly.type
_entity_poly.pdbx_seq_one_letter_code
_entity_poly.pdbx_strand_id
1 'polypeptide(L)'
;MFYPEVWQETFKKPLTKNIVEAKILHTSSGLTLPIKRFSRSQAKQTLEFAGLHGYNENSKLLRVLLMSLKDKLQNEDIARVDIAIDFLGKIPNKVIKKLCEDRKPFRYFNTTYYKSKSEKKQNNRLNIKTYNKSLTKNETKNIQRLEFSFLSSYIQKTKLKDIRKLYKKMEKTIKRFSGLNVQIQFL
;
A
#
# COMPACT_ATOMS: atom_id res chain seq x y z
N MET A 1 -10.30 -0.35 26.89
CA MET A 1 -9.60 -1.64 26.83
C MET A 1 -9.19 -1.91 25.39
N PHE A 2 -8.00 -2.46 25.13
CA PHE A 2 -7.51 -2.77 23.79
C PHE A 2 -7.77 -4.25 23.47
N TYR A 3 -8.42 -4.55 22.33
CA TYR A 3 -8.87 -5.90 21.96
C TYR A 3 -8.15 -6.40 20.69
N PRO A 4 -7.01 -7.13 20.81
CA PRO A 4 -6.24 -7.62 19.67
C PRO A 4 -7.02 -8.55 18.73
N GLU A 5 -7.97 -9.33 19.28
CA GLU A 5 -8.81 -10.25 18.52
C GLU A 5 -9.74 -9.51 17.56
N VAL A 6 -10.42 -8.46 18.05
CA VAL A 6 -11.28 -7.58 17.24
C VAL A 6 -10.48 -6.90 16.13
N TRP A 7 -9.23 -6.52 16.41
CA TRP A 7 -8.33 -5.99 15.39
C TRP A 7 -8.03 -7.01 14.29
N GLN A 8 -7.65 -8.23 14.67
CA GLN A 8 -7.36 -9.31 13.72
C GLN A 8 -8.60 -9.66 12.89
N GLU A 9 -9.78 -9.70 13.52
CA GLU A 9 -11.03 -9.95 12.83
C GLU A 9 -11.36 -8.85 11.82
N THR A 10 -11.20 -7.58 12.21
CA THR A 10 -11.55 -6.42 11.39
C THR A 10 -10.60 -6.26 10.19
N PHE A 11 -9.29 -6.35 10.42
CA PHE A 11 -8.27 -6.05 9.38
C PHE A 11 -7.59 -7.29 8.79
N LYS A 12 -8.01 -8.49 9.23
CA LYS A 12 -7.46 -9.79 8.79
C LYS A 12 -5.94 -9.90 8.94
N LYS A 13 -5.37 -9.15 9.89
CA LYS A 13 -3.94 -9.10 10.16
C LYS A 13 -3.70 -8.89 11.66
N PRO A 14 -2.79 -9.67 12.28
CA PRO A 14 -2.39 -9.42 13.65
C PRO A 14 -1.59 -8.13 13.75
N LEU A 15 -1.54 -7.56 14.95
CA LEU A 15 -0.59 -6.49 15.25
C LEU A 15 0.84 -7.03 15.33
N THR A 16 1.79 -6.15 15.03
CA THR A 16 3.22 -6.43 15.09
C THR A 16 3.84 -5.73 16.29
N LYS A 17 4.93 -6.29 16.85
CA LYS A 17 5.61 -5.80 18.08
C LYS A 17 6.06 -4.33 18.03
N ASN A 18 6.14 -3.73 16.85
CA ASN A 18 6.51 -2.32 16.66
C ASN A 18 5.32 -1.35 16.73
N ILE A 19 4.09 -1.83 16.93
CA ILE A 19 2.89 -1.01 17.14
C ILE A 19 2.67 -0.92 18.65
N VAL A 20 2.73 0.30 19.18
CA VAL A 20 2.58 0.58 20.63
C VAL A 20 1.15 1.00 21.00
N GLU A 21 0.39 1.48 20.01
CA GLU A 21 -1.02 1.81 20.17
C GLU A 21 -1.73 1.50 18.84
N ALA A 22 -2.94 0.93 18.92
CA ALA A 22 -3.78 0.73 17.76
C ALA A 22 -5.25 0.97 18.14
N LYS A 23 -6.01 1.65 17.28
CA LYS A 23 -7.46 1.84 17.45
C LYS A 23 -8.18 1.59 16.14
N ILE A 24 -9.45 1.21 16.25
CA ILE A 24 -10.37 1.08 15.13
C ILE A 24 -11.27 2.30 15.17
N LEU A 25 -11.21 3.13 14.12
CA LEU A 25 -12.14 4.24 13.95
C LEU A 25 -13.35 3.74 13.18
N HIS A 26 -14.52 3.91 13.78
CA HIS A 26 -15.80 3.62 13.13
C HIS A 26 -16.38 4.94 12.62
N THR A 27 -16.82 4.93 11.37
CA THR A 27 -17.45 6.10 10.73
C THR A 27 -18.95 5.93 10.69
N SER A 28 -19.70 7.03 10.57
CA SER A 28 -21.16 7.00 10.42
C SER A 28 -21.62 6.23 9.17
N SER A 29 -20.77 6.12 8.14
CA SER A 29 -21.03 5.33 6.94
C SER A 29 -20.68 3.85 7.09
N GLY A 30 -20.37 3.37 8.30
CA GLY A 30 -20.02 1.97 8.57
C GLY A 30 -18.61 1.55 8.16
N LEU A 31 -17.74 2.47 7.70
CA LEU A 31 -16.34 2.15 7.43
C LEU A 31 -15.55 2.01 8.74
N THR A 32 -14.59 1.08 8.71
CA THR A 32 -13.57 0.91 9.75
C THR A 32 -12.19 1.33 9.22
N LEU A 33 -11.51 2.22 9.96
CA LEU A 33 -10.18 2.69 9.62
C LEU A 33 -9.18 2.34 10.73
N PRO A 34 -8.00 1.82 10.38
CA PRO A 34 -6.95 1.60 11.36
C PRO A 34 -6.22 2.92 11.66
N ILE A 35 -6.04 3.20 12.95
CA ILE A 35 -5.10 4.22 13.42
C ILE A 35 -4.04 3.56 14.31
N LYS A 36 -2.77 3.85 14.06
CA LYS A 36 -1.64 3.18 14.70
C LYS A 36 -0.61 4.19 15.20
N ARG A 37 -0.01 3.94 16.34
CA ARG A 37 1.23 4.57 16.80
C ARG A 37 2.33 3.53 16.78
N PHE A 38 3.46 3.86 16.17
CA PHE A 38 4.61 2.97 16.09
C PHE A 38 5.65 3.32 17.15
N SER A 39 6.38 2.33 17.66
CA SER A 39 7.43 2.52 18.68
C SER A 39 8.49 3.53 18.26
N ARG A 40 8.83 3.56 16.96
CA ARG A 40 9.79 4.49 16.36
C ARG A 40 9.26 5.92 16.14
N SER A 41 7.98 6.18 16.42
CA SER A 41 7.31 7.45 16.09
C SER A 41 6.18 7.71 17.08
N GLN A 42 6.51 7.77 18.37
CA GLN A 42 5.54 7.88 19.45
C GLN A 42 4.73 9.19 19.42
N ALA A 43 5.31 10.27 18.90
CA ALA A 43 4.63 11.56 18.78
C ALA A 43 3.60 11.63 17.62
N LYS A 44 3.51 10.61 16.77
CA LYS A 44 2.62 10.61 15.59
C LYS A 44 1.72 9.38 15.56
N GLN A 45 0.53 9.55 14.99
CA GLN A 45 -0.36 8.44 14.64
C GLN A 45 -0.49 8.36 13.12
N THR A 46 -0.60 7.15 12.59
CA THR A 46 -0.81 6.88 11.17
C THR A 46 -2.24 6.41 10.97
N LEU A 47 -2.97 7.16 10.16
CA LEU A 47 -4.25 6.78 9.59
C LEU A 47 -4.02 6.15 8.21
N GLU A 48 -4.58 4.97 7.95
CA GLU A 48 -4.39 4.27 6.67
C GLU A 48 -5.68 4.22 5.86
N PHE A 49 -5.62 4.65 4.60
CA PHE A 49 -6.69 4.49 3.61
C PHE A 49 -6.29 3.39 2.61
N ALA A 50 -6.68 2.14 2.89
CA ALA A 50 -6.32 0.99 2.07
C ALA A 50 -7.45 0.60 1.12
N GLY A 51 -7.13 0.41 -0.16
CA GLY A 51 -8.10 -0.08 -1.15
C GLY A 51 -8.98 0.99 -1.80
N LEU A 52 -8.53 2.25 -1.86
CA LEU A 52 -9.28 3.36 -2.47
C LEU A 52 -9.84 3.08 -3.88
N HIS A 53 -9.12 2.31 -4.69
CA HIS A 53 -9.55 1.93 -6.05
C HIS A 53 -9.96 0.46 -6.15
N GLY A 54 -10.45 -0.14 -5.06
CA GLY A 54 -11.07 -1.45 -5.13
C GLY A 54 -12.40 -1.43 -5.91
N TYR A 55 -12.82 -2.62 -6.35
CA TYR A 55 -14.01 -2.82 -7.20
C TYR A 55 -15.30 -3.00 -6.38
N ASN A 56 -15.44 -2.32 -5.24
CA ASN A 56 -16.59 -2.48 -4.33
C ASN A 56 -17.06 -1.16 -3.70
N GLU A 57 -18.26 -1.19 -3.11
CA GLU A 57 -18.87 -0.03 -2.46
C GLU A 57 -18.02 0.55 -1.32
N ASN A 58 -17.38 -0.31 -0.51
CA ASN A 58 -16.47 0.16 0.55
C ASN A 58 -15.36 1.05 -0.01
N SER A 59 -14.84 0.74 -1.20
CA SER A 59 -13.82 1.56 -1.85
C SER A 59 -14.38 2.92 -2.26
N LYS A 60 -15.61 2.98 -2.78
CA LYS A 60 -16.29 4.23 -3.12
C LYS A 60 -16.50 5.11 -1.88
N LEU A 61 -17.04 4.54 -0.79
CA LEU A 61 -17.23 5.24 0.48
C LEU A 61 -15.90 5.74 1.05
N LEU A 62 -14.83 4.93 0.97
CA LEU A 62 -13.50 5.31 1.43
C LEU A 62 -12.95 6.52 0.67
N ARG A 63 -13.20 6.60 -0.65
CA ARG A 63 -12.82 7.77 -1.46
C ARG A 63 -13.60 9.01 -1.05
N VAL A 64 -14.91 8.91 -0.85
CA VAL A 64 -15.76 10.02 -0.39
C VAL A 64 -15.27 10.54 0.97
N LEU A 65 -14.95 9.64 1.91
CA LEU A 65 -14.41 10.01 3.21
C LEU A 65 -13.03 10.68 3.10
N LEU A 66 -12.13 10.15 2.28
CA LEU A 66 -10.83 10.78 2.09
C LEU A 66 -10.97 12.18 1.47
N MET A 67 -11.91 12.37 0.54
CA MET A 67 -12.21 13.68 -0.03
C MET A 67 -12.77 14.66 1.00
N SER A 68 -13.69 14.23 1.86
CA SER A 68 -14.24 15.11 2.91
C SER A 68 -13.22 15.51 3.97
N LEU A 69 -12.18 14.68 4.17
CA LEU A 69 -11.09 14.95 5.11
C LEU A 69 -9.89 15.67 4.46
N LYS A 70 -9.87 15.80 3.13
CA LYS A 70 -8.70 16.25 2.37
C LYS A 70 -8.13 17.58 2.87
N ASP A 71 -8.98 18.57 3.11
CA ASP A 71 -8.56 19.91 3.52
C ASP A 71 -7.98 19.92 4.95
N LYS A 72 -8.48 19.03 5.80
CA LYS A 72 -7.95 18.83 7.16
C LYS A 72 -6.60 18.10 7.16
N LEU A 73 -6.41 17.21 6.19
CA LEU A 73 -5.20 16.38 6.07
C LEU A 73 -4.11 16.99 5.18
N GLN A 74 -4.36 18.14 4.54
CA GLN A 74 -3.49 18.70 3.49
C GLN A 74 -2.04 18.95 3.95
N ASN A 75 -1.85 19.24 5.23
CA ASN A 75 -0.55 19.55 5.82
C ASN A 75 0.13 18.35 6.49
N GLU A 76 -0.53 17.19 6.50
CA GLU A 76 -0.01 15.96 7.12
C GLU A 76 1.00 15.25 6.22
N ASP A 77 1.96 14.60 6.86
CA ASP A 77 3.02 13.85 6.18
C ASP A 77 2.49 12.54 5.59
N ILE A 78 2.82 12.27 4.33
CA ILE A 78 2.57 10.97 3.72
C ILE A 78 3.69 10.01 4.16
N ALA A 79 3.33 8.97 4.92
CA ALA A 79 4.29 7.96 5.38
C ALA A 79 4.53 6.84 4.36
N ARG A 80 3.50 6.47 3.58
CA ARG A 80 3.53 5.35 2.63
C ARG A 80 2.45 5.51 1.57
N VAL A 81 2.75 5.07 0.35
CA VAL A 81 1.77 4.90 -0.73
C VAL A 81 2.01 3.55 -1.39
N ASP A 82 0.96 2.74 -1.50
CA ASP A 82 1.00 1.47 -2.21
C ASP A 82 0.24 1.62 -3.54
N ILE A 83 0.90 1.35 -4.66
CA ILE A 83 0.30 1.30 -5.99
C ILE A 83 0.17 -0.15 -6.42
N ALA A 84 -1.07 -0.61 -6.62
CA ALA A 84 -1.38 -1.97 -7.00
C ALA A 84 -1.89 -2.03 -8.44
N ILE A 85 -1.24 -2.87 -9.26
CA ILE A 85 -1.59 -3.11 -10.66
C ILE A 85 -2.08 -4.55 -10.77
N ASP A 86 -3.36 -4.71 -11.07
CA ASP A 86 -4.02 -6.01 -11.19
C ASP A 86 -4.00 -6.50 -12.64
N PHE A 87 -3.64 -7.78 -12.82
CA PHE A 87 -3.68 -8.48 -14.10
C PHE A 87 -4.67 -9.62 -14.00
N LEU A 88 -5.55 -9.74 -15.01
CA LEU A 88 -6.35 -10.94 -15.20
C LEU A 88 -5.44 -12.07 -15.69
N GLY A 89 -5.45 -13.20 -15.00
CA GLY A 89 -4.52 -14.30 -15.29
C GLY A 89 -3.11 -13.98 -14.80
N LYS A 90 -2.10 -14.09 -15.67
CA LYS A 90 -0.68 -13.95 -15.30
C LYS A 90 -0.14 -12.55 -15.59
N ILE A 91 0.84 -12.12 -14.80
CA ILE A 91 1.62 -10.91 -15.12
C ILE A 91 2.44 -11.20 -16.39
N PRO A 92 2.44 -10.31 -17.40
CA PRO A 92 3.17 -10.54 -18.65
C PRO A 92 4.66 -10.80 -18.41
N ASN A 93 5.22 -11.80 -19.10
CA ASN A 93 6.63 -12.19 -18.96
C ASN A 93 7.59 -11.03 -19.22
N LYS A 94 7.26 -10.09 -20.14
CA LYS A 94 8.05 -8.88 -20.38
C LYS A 94 8.22 -8.01 -19.13
N VAL A 95 7.16 -7.91 -18.32
CA VAL A 95 7.18 -7.16 -17.06
C VAL A 95 8.06 -7.87 -16.03
N ILE A 96 7.92 -9.19 -15.92
CA ILE A 96 8.75 -10.01 -15.02
C ILE A 96 10.22 -9.94 -15.39
N LYS A 97 10.55 -10.05 -16.69
CA LYS A 97 11.91 -9.88 -17.21
C LYS A 97 12.47 -8.50 -16.84
N LYS A 98 11.70 -7.43 -17.06
CA LYS A 98 12.12 -6.06 -16.70
C LYS A 98 12.40 -5.91 -15.21
N LEU A 99 11.51 -6.46 -14.36
CA LEU A 99 11.71 -6.45 -12.91
C LEU A 99 13.01 -7.15 -12.50
N CYS A 100 13.39 -8.21 -13.22
CA CYS A 100 14.56 -9.03 -12.93
C CYS A 100 15.88 -8.52 -13.53
N GLU A 101 15.90 -7.40 -14.27
CA GLU A 101 17.14 -6.84 -14.83
C GLU A 101 18.16 -6.49 -13.72
N ASP A 102 17.71 -5.80 -12.68
CA ASP A 102 18.55 -5.34 -11.56
C ASP A 102 18.14 -5.90 -10.20
N ARG A 103 17.12 -6.78 -10.17
CA ARG A 103 16.55 -7.33 -8.94
C ARG A 103 16.44 -8.84 -9.02
N LYS A 104 16.59 -9.50 -7.88
CA LYS A 104 16.40 -10.95 -7.73
C LYS A 104 15.05 -11.24 -7.07
N PRO A 105 14.28 -12.20 -7.60
CA PRO A 105 13.05 -12.65 -6.94
C PRO A 105 13.39 -13.39 -5.64
N PHE A 106 12.62 -13.12 -4.59
CA PHE A 106 12.67 -13.75 -3.29
C PHE A 106 11.24 -14.10 -2.87
N ARG A 107 10.93 -15.40 -2.84
CA ARG A 107 9.59 -15.88 -2.50
C ARG A 107 9.42 -16.03 -0.99
N TYR A 108 8.30 -15.56 -0.48
CA TYR A 108 7.87 -15.74 0.90
C TYR A 108 6.35 -16.00 0.92
N PHE A 109 5.95 -17.20 1.32
CA PHE A 109 4.58 -17.72 1.18
C PHE A 109 4.04 -17.56 -0.25
N ASN A 110 2.93 -16.83 -0.41
CA ASN A 110 2.25 -16.56 -1.68
C ASN A 110 2.75 -15.29 -2.40
N THR A 111 3.79 -14.65 -1.87
CA THR A 111 4.31 -13.37 -2.36
C THR A 111 5.75 -13.52 -2.83
N THR A 112 6.04 -13.00 -4.02
CA THR A 112 7.40 -12.87 -4.55
C THR A 112 7.83 -11.41 -4.44
N TYR A 113 8.88 -11.15 -3.69
CA TYR A 113 9.52 -9.83 -3.56
C TYR A 113 10.66 -9.72 -4.56
N TYR A 114 10.78 -8.59 -5.26
CA TYR A 114 11.89 -8.34 -6.18
C TYR A 114 12.89 -7.44 -5.47
N LYS A 115 14.05 -7.97 -5.06
CA LYS A 115 15.03 -7.26 -4.24
C LYS A 115 16.29 -6.89 -5.01
N SER A 116 16.83 -5.70 -4.82
CA SER A 116 18.16 -5.36 -5.33
C SER A 116 19.27 -6.10 -4.56
N LYS A 117 20.49 -6.11 -5.08
CA LYS A 117 21.66 -6.70 -4.40
C LYS A 117 21.97 -6.04 -3.05
N SER A 118 21.68 -4.74 -2.90
CA SER A 118 21.92 -3.97 -1.68
C SER A 118 20.76 -4.02 -0.68
N GLU A 119 19.58 -4.46 -1.12
CA GLU A 119 18.42 -4.64 -0.25
C GLU A 119 18.61 -5.90 0.62
N LYS A 120 19.10 -5.72 1.86
CA LYS A 120 19.16 -6.77 2.91
C LYS A 120 17.73 -7.17 3.37
N LYS A 121 17.58 -7.71 4.58
CA LYS A 121 16.26 -8.08 5.15
C LYS A 121 15.26 -6.91 5.21
N GLN A 122 15.71 -5.66 5.26
CA GLN A 122 14.85 -4.47 5.35
C GLN A 122 15.11 -3.48 4.20
N ASN A 123 14.03 -2.95 3.63
CA ASN A 123 14.05 -1.88 2.65
C ASN A 123 13.04 -0.82 3.08
N ASN A 124 13.53 0.39 3.33
CA ASN A 124 12.76 1.53 3.83
C ASN A 124 12.43 2.55 2.72
N ARG A 125 12.74 2.24 1.45
CA ARG A 125 12.54 3.11 0.29
C ARG A 125 11.43 2.61 -0.63
N LEU A 126 11.55 1.40 -1.18
CA LEU A 126 10.59 0.88 -2.17
C LEU A 126 10.54 -0.64 -2.15
N ASN A 127 9.40 -1.23 -1.80
CA ASN A 127 9.18 -2.67 -2.01
C ASN A 127 8.44 -2.90 -3.32
N ILE A 128 8.88 -3.89 -4.10
CA ILE A 128 8.18 -4.36 -5.29
C ILE A 128 7.87 -5.82 -5.07
N LYS A 129 6.60 -6.21 -5.23
CA LYS A 129 6.18 -7.59 -5.01
C LYS A 129 5.07 -8.01 -5.96
N THR A 130 4.99 -9.30 -6.21
CA THR A 130 3.90 -9.94 -6.93
C THR A 130 3.25 -11.01 -6.07
N TYR A 131 1.93 -11.16 -6.17
CA TYR A 131 1.19 -12.19 -5.46
C TYR A 131 -0.16 -12.45 -6.12
N ASN A 132 -0.71 -13.64 -5.84
CA ASN A 132 -2.07 -13.97 -6.23
C ASN A 132 -3.05 -13.28 -5.27
N LYS A 133 -3.75 -12.27 -5.76
CA LYS A 133 -4.74 -11.51 -4.99
C LYS A 133 -5.98 -12.36 -4.68
N SER A 134 -6.37 -13.24 -5.58
CA SER A 134 -7.58 -14.06 -5.44
C SER A 134 -7.51 -15.01 -4.25
N LEU A 135 -6.31 -15.55 -3.97
CA LEU A 135 -6.05 -16.37 -2.78
C LEU A 135 -6.27 -15.62 -1.45
N THR A 136 -6.26 -14.28 -1.49
CA THR A 136 -6.46 -13.46 -0.28
C THR A 136 -7.90 -13.00 -0.08
N LYS A 137 -8.77 -13.24 -1.08
CA LYS A 137 -10.15 -12.70 -1.09
C LYS A 137 -11.22 -13.72 -1.47
N ASN A 138 -10.87 -15.00 -1.68
CA ASN A 138 -11.78 -16.01 -2.24
C ASN A 138 -12.49 -15.51 -3.51
N GLU A 139 -11.80 -14.74 -4.34
CA GLU A 139 -12.33 -14.23 -5.61
C GLU A 139 -12.27 -15.34 -6.67
N THR A 140 -13.35 -15.55 -7.42
CA THR A 140 -13.44 -16.57 -8.48
C THR A 140 -12.55 -16.28 -9.70
N LYS A 141 -12.18 -15.00 -9.90
CA LYS A 141 -11.31 -14.57 -11.00
C LYS A 141 -9.85 -14.69 -10.55
N ASN A 142 -9.00 -15.34 -11.34
CA ASN A 142 -7.55 -15.38 -11.09
C ASN A 142 -6.92 -14.01 -11.37
N ILE A 143 -6.55 -13.29 -10.31
CA ILE A 143 -5.97 -11.96 -10.36
C ILE A 143 -4.57 -12.00 -9.76
N GLN A 144 -3.58 -11.72 -10.59
CA GLN A 144 -2.20 -11.52 -10.13
C GLN A 144 -1.94 -10.03 -9.96
N ARG A 145 -1.38 -9.65 -8.83
CA ARG A 145 -1.09 -8.26 -8.49
C ARG A 145 0.40 -8.00 -8.53
N LEU A 146 0.79 -6.90 -9.18
CA LEU A 146 2.08 -6.26 -9.02
C LEU A 146 1.90 -5.03 -8.12
N GLU A 147 2.55 -5.01 -6.96
CA GLU A 147 2.45 -3.90 -5.99
C GLU A 147 3.79 -3.21 -5.81
N PHE A 148 3.76 -1.88 -5.92
CA PHE A 148 4.85 -0.97 -5.59
C PHE A 148 4.51 -0.24 -4.29
N SER A 149 5.22 -0.57 -3.21
CA SER A 149 5.09 0.10 -1.92
C SER A 149 6.17 1.15 -1.73
N PHE A 150 5.82 2.41 -1.96
CA PHE A 150 6.68 3.57 -1.76
C PHE A 150 6.65 3.96 -0.29
N LEU A 151 7.81 3.92 0.35
CA LEU A 151 7.96 4.13 1.79
C LEU A 151 8.50 5.53 2.10
N SER A 152 8.53 5.89 3.38
CA SER A 152 8.93 7.21 3.86
C SER A 152 10.25 7.74 3.28
N SER A 153 11.26 6.88 3.08
CA SER A 153 12.55 7.32 2.51
C SER A 153 12.48 7.66 1.01
N TYR A 154 11.50 7.11 0.29
CA TYR A 154 11.21 7.52 -1.09
C TYR A 154 10.38 8.81 -1.13
N ILE A 155 9.44 8.94 -0.20
CA ILE A 155 8.47 10.03 -0.11
C ILE A 155 9.09 11.31 0.44
N GLN A 156 10.10 11.22 1.31
CA GLN A 156 10.89 12.36 1.81
C GLN A 156 10.05 13.45 2.49
N LYS A 157 9.19 13.07 3.46
CA LYS A 157 8.31 14.01 4.22
C LYS A 157 7.40 14.87 3.33
N THR A 158 6.97 14.35 2.20
CA THR A 158 5.99 15.03 1.34
C THR A 158 4.66 15.16 2.07
N LYS A 159 4.08 16.37 2.07
CA LYS A 159 2.74 16.63 2.60
C LYS A 159 1.65 16.21 1.61
N LEU A 160 0.44 15.92 2.11
CA LEU A 160 -0.67 15.50 1.26
C LEU A 160 -0.99 16.50 0.13
N LYS A 161 -0.91 17.81 0.38
CA LYS A 161 -1.14 18.84 -0.64
C LYS A 161 -0.20 18.74 -1.86
N ASP A 162 1.00 18.18 -1.67
CA ASP A 162 2.03 18.03 -2.70
C ASP A 162 2.03 16.65 -3.38
N ILE A 163 1.05 15.79 -3.07
CA ILE A 163 1.01 14.39 -3.52
C ILE A 163 1.04 14.23 -5.06
N ARG A 164 0.51 15.20 -5.81
CA ARG A 164 0.52 15.16 -7.28
C ARG A 164 1.94 15.17 -7.86
N LYS A 165 2.86 15.92 -7.25
CA LYS A 165 4.28 15.92 -7.67
C LYS A 165 4.93 14.56 -7.40
N LEU A 166 4.57 13.95 -6.27
CA LEU A 166 5.03 12.62 -5.87
C LEU A 166 4.53 11.52 -6.84
N TYR A 167 3.29 11.62 -7.34
CA TYR A 167 2.75 10.67 -8.32
C TYR A 167 3.55 10.63 -9.61
N LYS A 168 3.92 11.76 -10.20
CA LYS A 168 4.78 11.79 -11.40
C LYS A 168 6.12 11.07 -11.19
N LYS A 169 6.70 11.19 -9.98
CA LYS A 169 7.94 10.48 -9.60
C LYS A 169 7.69 8.96 -9.50
N MET A 170 6.56 8.56 -8.89
CA MET A 170 6.15 7.16 -8.75
C MET A 170 5.88 6.50 -10.11
N GLU A 171 5.15 7.16 -11.01
CA GLU A 171 4.88 6.69 -12.38
C GLU A 171 6.18 6.42 -13.15
N LYS A 172 7.13 7.38 -13.13
CA LYS A 172 8.47 7.18 -13.71
C LYS A 172 9.20 5.99 -13.10
N THR A 173 9.06 5.79 -11.79
CA THR A 173 9.69 4.67 -11.08
C THR A 173 9.07 3.33 -11.47
N ILE A 174 7.74 3.28 -11.59
CA ILE A 174 7.02 2.09 -12.06
C ILE A 174 7.47 1.77 -13.48
N LYS A 175 7.42 2.73 -14.40
CA LYS A 175 7.87 2.56 -15.79
C LYS A 175 9.30 2.04 -15.88
N ARG A 176 10.22 2.59 -15.09
CA ARG A 176 11.61 2.13 -15.06
C ARG A 176 11.73 0.66 -14.66
N PHE A 177 11.03 0.23 -13.61
CA PHE A 177 11.18 -1.13 -13.06
C PHE A 177 10.31 -2.19 -13.74
N SER A 178 9.15 -1.83 -14.28
CA SER A 178 8.21 -2.79 -14.87
C SER A 178 8.04 -2.66 -16.38
N GLY A 179 8.47 -1.53 -16.96
CA GLY A 179 8.21 -1.19 -18.37
C GLY A 179 6.77 -0.73 -18.61
N LEU A 180 5.94 -0.63 -17.57
CA LEU A 180 4.54 -0.23 -17.69
C LEU A 180 4.41 1.29 -17.66
N ASN A 181 3.69 1.85 -18.63
CA ASN A 181 3.18 3.22 -18.52
C ASN A 181 1.92 3.16 -17.66
N VAL A 182 1.96 3.81 -16.51
CA VAL A 182 0.82 3.94 -15.61
C VAL A 182 0.52 5.42 -15.38
N GLN A 183 -0.74 5.72 -15.17
CA GLN A 183 -1.19 7.03 -14.72
C GLN A 183 -1.83 6.86 -13.34
N ILE A 184 -1.26 7.51 -12.34
CA ILE A 184 -1.79 7.53 -10.99
C ILE A 184 -2.71 8.74 -10.90
N GLN A 185 -4.01 8.48 -10.90
CA GLN A 185 -5.00 9.50 -10.68
C GLN A 185 -5.17 9.71 -9.17
N PHE A 186 -5.15 10.98 -8.75
CA PHE A 186 -5.65 11.32 -7.42
C PHE A 186 -7.17 11.34 -7.53
N LEU A 187 -7.82 10.40 -6.83
CA LEU A 187 -9.28 10.31 -6.60
C LEU A 187 -10.14 10.84 -7.75
#